data_AF-A0AAU9LZ53-F1
#
_entry.id   AF-A0AAU9LZ53-F1
#
_cell.length_a   1.000
_cell.length_b   1.000
_cell.length_c   1.000
_cell.angle_alpha   90.00
_cell.angle_beta   90.00
_cell.angle_gamma   90.00
#
_symmetry.space_group_name_H-M   'P 1'
#
loop_
_entity.id
_entity.type
_entity.pdbx_description
1 polymer ?
#
loop_
_entity_poly.entity_id
_entity_poly.type
_entity_poly.pdbx_seq_one_letter_code
_entity_poly.pdbx_strand_id
1 'polypeptide(L)'
;MGRDKTKSRAKGKGKATSSNSSVGTERSARSEEMMTQMAQLNSTMERHMVETIRFTEYMLLMQDVRHLDPEDQEEARIMKASIREKYNLKRN
;
A
#
# COMPACT_ATOMS: atom_id res chain seq x y z
N MET A 1 -9.38 70.97 44.83
CA MET A 1 -8.12 70.42 44.31
C MET A 1 -7.87 69.05 44.95
N GLY A 2 -7.43 68.04 44.18
CA GLY A 2 -6.77 66.81 44.69
C GLY A 2 -7.60 65.53 44.65
N ARG A 3 -7.88 64.97 43.46
CA ARG A 3 -7.24 63.78 42.84
C ARG A 3 -7.91 62.43 43.17
N ASP A 4 -8.95 62.19 42.38
CA ASP A 4 -9.54 60.89 42.04
C ASP A 4 -8.49 59.97 41.36
N LYS A 5 -8.44 58.69 41.76
CA LYS A 5 -7.52 57.67 41.19
C LYS A 5 -8.32 56.49 40.62
N THR A 6 -9.28 56.79 39.75
CA THR A 6 -9.83 55.81 38.81
C THR A 6 -8.98 55.81 37.54
N LYS A 7 -7.88 55.05 37.54
CA LYS A 7 -7.16 54.68 36.30
C LYS A 7 -7.48 53.23 35.95
N SER A 8 -8.59 53.07 35.25
CA SER A 8 -8.92 51.92 34.42
C SER A 8 -7.79 51.64 33.44
N ARG A 9 -7.00 50.59 33.72
CA ARG A 9 -6.03 50.07 32.75
C ARG A 9 -6.74 49.07 31.85
N ALA A 10 -6.86 49.48 30.59
CA ALA A 10 -7.57 48.82 29.52
C ALA A 10 -7.17 47.34 29.34
N LYS A 11 -8.16 46.57 28.89
CA LYS A 11 -8.08 45.19 28.42
C LYS A 11 -6.96 45.02 27.39
N GLY A 12 -5.86 44.38 27.78
CA GLY A 12 -4.99 43.66 26.85
C GLY A 12 -5.47 42.22 26.76
N LYS A 13 -6.47 41.97 25.91
CA LYS A 13 -6.85 40.61 25.53
C LYS A 13 -5.63 39.93 24.89
N GLY A 14 -5.44 38.66 25.24
CA GLY A 14 -4.26 37.88 24.97
C GLY A 14 -3.80 37.87 23.51
N LYS A 15 -2.49 37.84 23.33
CA LYS A 15 -1.89 37.10 22.24
C LYS A 15 -1.04 36.01 22.88
N ALA A 16 -1.71 34.91 23.25
CA ALA A 16 -1.01 33.66 23.42
C ALA A 16 -0.35 33.38 22.07
N THR A 17 0.98 33.42 22.01
CA THR A 17 1.72 32.88 20.88
C THR A 17 1.48 31.38 20.90
N SER A 18 0.43 30.96 20.20
CA SER A 18 0.13 29.55 19.89
C SER A 18 1.20 29.05 18.92
N SER A 19 2.40 28.81 19.42
CA SER A 19 3.51 28.31 18.62
C SER A 19 3.70 26.80 18.74
N ASN A 20 2.86 26.10 19.52
CA ASN A 20 3.02 24.65 19.79
C ASN A 20 1.96 23.75 19.13
N SER A 21 0.91 24.30 18.52
CA SER A 21 -0.16 23.49 17.93
C SER A 21 0.15 22.94 16.53
N SER A 22 1.13 23.50 15.79
CA SER A 22 1.51 22.99 14.46
C SER A 22 2.43 21.77 14.54
N VAL A 23 3.36 21.73 15.51
CA VAL A 23 4.31 20.62 15.63
C VAL A 23 3.62 19.29 15.97
N GLY A 24 2.57 19.34 16.82
CA GLY A 24 1.78 18.15 17.16
C GLY A 24 0.90 17.65 16.01
N THR A 25 0.33 18.56 15.22
CA THR A 25 -0.56 18.22 14.10
C THR A 25 0.23 17.71 12.89
N GLU A 26 1.39 18.31 12.59
CA GLU A 26 2.29 17.81 11.54
C GLU A 26 2.89 16.44 11.87
N ARG A 27 3.24 16.21 13.15
CA ARG A 27 3.71 14.89 13.60
C ARG A 27 2.60 13.83 13.55
N SER A 28 1.36 14.20 13.88
CA SER A 28 0.19 13.31 13.75
C SER A 28 -0.09 12.98 12.28
N ALA A 29 -0.13 13.98 11.41
CA ALA A 29 -0.37 13.80 9.98
C ALA A 29 0.70 12.92 9.32
N ARG A 30 1.99 13.11 9.66
CA ARG A 30 3.06 12.22 9.19
C ARG A 30 2.94 10.79 9.72
N SER A 31 2.47 10.63 10.96
CA SER A 31 2.23 9.30 11.54
C SER A 31 1.07 8.58 10.86
N GLU A 32 -0.01 9.28 10.55
CA GLU A 32 -1.18 8.74 9.83
C GLU A 32 -0.83 8.38 8.38
N GLU A 33 -0.04 9.22 7.71
CA GLU A 33 0.48 8.94 6.38
C GLU A 33 1.40 7.70 6.37
N MET A 34 2.30 7.58 7.35
CA MET A 34 3.16 6.41 7.51
C MET A 34 2.35 5.13 7.73
N MET A 35 1.30 5.17 8.56
CA MET A 35 0.41 4.02 8.77
C MET A 35 -0.33 3.63 7.48
N THR A 36 -0.75 4.61 6.70
CA THR A 36 -1.41 4.38 5.40
C THR A 36 -0.46 3.75 4.39
N GLN A 37 0.77 4.25 4.30
CA GLN A 37 1.81 3.69 3.42
C GLN A 37 2.17 2.25 3.83
N MET A 38 2.26 1.95 5.13
CA MET A 38 2.49 0.60 5.62
C MET A 38 1.33 -0.35 5.31
N ALA A 39 0.08 0.12 5.41
CA ALA A 39 -1.08 -0.67 5.02
C ALA A 39 -1.09 -0.99 3.50
N GLN A 40 -0.72 -0.01 2.67
CA GLN A 40 -0.58 -0.21 1.22
C GLN A 40 0.54 -1.18 0.86
N LEU A 41 1.69 -1.09 1.55
CA LEU A 41 2.81 -2.01 1.37
C LEU A 41 2.40 -3.44 1.73
N ASN A 42 1.78 -3.64 2.89
CA ASN A 42 1.29 -4.96 3.32
C ASN A 42 0.30 -5.54 2.32
N SER A 43 -0.68 -4.76 1.87
CA SER A 43 -1.64 -5.20 0.85
C SER A 43 -0.96 -5.59 -0.47
N THR A 44 0.11 -4.88 -0.85
CA THR A 44 0.88 -5.19 -2.05
C THR A 44 1.71 -6.46 -1.87
N MET A 45 2.31 -6.66 -0.70
CA MET A 45 3.04 -7.88 -0.36
C MET A 45 2.12 -9.11 -0.34
N GLU A 46 0.93 -9.01 0.23
CA GLU A 46 -0.06 -10.09 0.25
C GLU A 46 -0.44 -10.53 -1.17
N ARG A 47 -0.73 -9.56 -2.06
CA ARG A 47 -0.98 -9.86 -3.48
C ARG A 47 0.20 -10.56 -4.13
N HIS A 48 1.41 -10.07 -3.88
CA HIS A 48 2.62 -10.66 -4.47
C HIS A 48 2.91 -12.08 -3.95
N MET A 49 2.63 -12.35 -2.68
CA MET A 49 2.75 -13.70 -2.12
C MET A 49 1.76 -14.66 -2.78
N VAL A 50 0.51 -14.25 -2.98
CA VAL A 50 -0.50 -15.05 -3.68
C VAL A 50 -0.07 -15.34 -5.12
N GLU A 51 0.47 -14.36 -5.83
CA GLU A 51 1.02 -14.55 -7.19
C GLU A 51 2.21 -15.52 -7.20
N THR A 52 3.10 -15.43 -6.21
CA THR A 52 4.27 -16.31 -6.07
C THR A 52 3.86 -17.76 -5.80
N ILE A 53 2.85 -17.97 -4.94
CA ILE A 53 2.27 -19.30 -4.68
C ILE A 53 1.71 -19.87 -5.98
N ARG A 54 0.88 -19.10 -6.71
CA ARG A 54 0.32 -19.54 -8.00
C ARG A 54 1.40 -19.87 -9.03
N PHE A 55 2.47 -19.09 -9.07
CA PHE A 55 3.61 -19.37 -9.94
C PHE A 55 4.30 -20.69 -9.56
N THR A 56 4.45 -20.96 -8.26
CA THR A 56 5.04 -22.19 -7.75
C THR A 56 4.15 -23.41 -8.05
N GLU A 57 2.83 -23.29 -7.84
CA GLU A 57 1.85 -24.31 -8.21
C GLU A 57 1.89 -24.61 -9.71
N TYR A 58 1.99 -23.59 -10.56
CA TYR A 58 2.17 -23.76 -12.00
C TYR A 58 3.48 -24.47 -12.35
N MET A 59 4.58 -24.15 -11.67
CA MET A 59 5.87 -24.82 -11.87
C MET A 59 5.83 -26.29 -11.47
N LEU A 60 5.15 -26.64 -10.38
CA LEU A 60 4.93 -28.02 -9.95
C LEU A 60 4.08 -28.78 -10.97
N LEU A 61 2.97 -28.19 -11.44
CA LEU A 61 2.14 -28.77 -12.50
C LEU A 61 2.96 -29.03 -13.77
N MET A 62 3.79 -28.07 -14.18
CA MET A 62 4.68 -28.22 -15.34
C MET A 62 5.76 -29.29 -15.14
N GLN A 63 6.20 -29.53 -13.90
CA GLN A 63 7.14 -30.60 -13.59
C GLN A 63 6.46 -31.97 -13.73
N ASP A 64 5.24 -32.12 -13.25
CA ASP A 64 4.45 -33.35 -13.37
C ASP A 64 4.14 -33.69 -14.82
N VAL A 65 3.89 -32.69 -15.68
CA VAL A 65 3.69 -32.89 -17.13
C VAL A 65 4.88 -33.57 -17.81
N ARG A 66 6.13 -33.37 -17.32
CA ARG A 66 7.31 -34.04 -17.91
C ARG A 66 7.36 -35.54 -17.60
N HIS A 67 6.53 -36.03 -16.68
CA HIS A 67 6.45 -37.44 -16.29
C HIS A 67 5.15 -38.08 -16.79
N LEU A 68 4.29 -37.31 -17.46
CA LEU A 68 3.09 -37.82 -18.12
C LEU A 68 3.45 -38.60 -19.39
N ASP A 69 2.54 -39.50 -19.79
CA ASP A 69 2.64 -40.24 -21.04
C ASP A 69 2.60 -39.29 -22.25
N PRO A 70 3.12 -39.71 -23.43
CA PRO A 70 3.25 -38.84 -24.59
C PRO A 70 1.93 -38.18 -25.06
N GLU A 71 0.79 -38.84 -24.86
CA GLU A 71 -0.54 -38.30 -25.21
C GLU A 71 -0.92 -37.12 -24.31
N ASP A 72 -0.76 -37.27 -23.00
CA ASP A 72 -1.00 -36.21 -22.01
C ASP A 72 -0.04 -35.02 -22.20
N GLN A 73 1.20 -35.28 -22.63
CA GLN A 73 2.14 -34.22 -22.97
C GLN A 73 1.68 -33.40 -24.20
N GLU A 74 1.03 -34.04 -25.17
CA GLU A 74 0.46 -33.36 -26.33
C GLU A 74 -0.79 -32.54 -25.94
N GLU A 75 -1.66 -33.09 -25.09
CA GLU A 75 -2.82 -32.35 -24.59
C GLU A 75 -2.39 -31.11 -23.77
N ALA A 76 -1.40 -31.25 -22.90
CA ALA A 76 -0.81 -30.13 -22.17
C ALA A 76 -0.17 -29.09 -23.11
N ARG A 77 0.46 -29.53 -24.21
CA ARG A 77 1.04 -28.64 -25.22
C ARG A 77 -0.03 -27.84 -25.96
N ILE A 78 -1.14 -28.47 -26.35
CA ILE A 78 -2.28 -27.83 -27.01
C ILE A 78 -2.94 -26.82 -26.05
N MET A 79 -3.18 -27.22 -24.80
CA MET A 79 -3.74 -26.35 -23.76
C MET A 79 -2.84 -25.12 -23.51
N LYS A 80 -1.51 -25.31 -23.49
CA LYS A 80 -0.57 -24.19 -23.35
C LYS A 80 -0.60 -23.25 -24.55
N ALA A 81 -0.81 -23.77 -25.76
CA ALA A 81 -0.94 -22.95 -26.96
C ALA A 81 -2.24 -22.13 -26.94
N SER A 82 -3.38 -22.73 -26.56
CA SER A 82 -4.68 -22.03 -26.49
C SER A 82 -4.70 -20.93 -25.43
N ILE A 83 -4.06 -21.15 -24.27
CA ILE A 83 -3.89 -20.12 -23.24
C ILE A 83 -3.05 -18.95 -23.79
N ARG A 84 -1.95 -19.24 -24.49
CA ARG A 84 -1.10 -18.19 -25.06
C ARG A 84 -1.84 -17.34 -26.08
N GLU A 85 -2.64 -17.97 -26.94
CA GLU A 85 -3.47 -17.27 -27.91
C GLU A 85 -4.52 -16.39 -27.22
N LYS A 86 -5.26 -16.96 -26.26
CA LYS A 86 -6.30 -16.24 -25.50
C LYS A 86 -5.78 -14.97 -24.81
N TYR A 87 -4.54 -15.00 -24.33
CA TYR A 87 -3.93 -13.89 -23.58
C TYR A 87 -2.86 -13.12 -24.39
N ASN A 88 -2.72 -13.35 -25.70
CA ASN A 88 -1.72 -12.71 -26.57
C ASN A 88 -0.27 -12.78 -26.04
N LEU A 89 0.11 -13.91 -25.45
CA LEU A 89 1.45 -14.12 -24.89
C LEU A 89 2.42 -14.56 -26.01
N LYS A 90 3.38 -13.69 -26.36
CA LYS A 90 4.42 -14.01 -27.36
C LYS A 90 5.36 -15.11 -26.84
N ARG A 91 5.82 -15.99 -27.75
CA ARG A 91 6.90 -16.95 -27.48
C ARG A 91 8.21 -16.18 -27.31
N ASN A 92 8.82 -16.28 -26.13
CA ASN A 92 10.27 -16.03 -25.95
C ASN A 92 11.06 -17.21 -26.49
#